data_AF-A0A4R2PG96-F1
#
_entry.id   AF-A0A4R2PG96-F1
#
_cell.length_a   1.000
_cell.length_b   1.000
_cell.length_c   1.000
_cell.angle_alpha   90.00
_cell.angle_beta   90.00
_cell.angle_gamma   90.00
#
_symmetry.space_group_name_H-M   'P 1'
#
loop_
_entity.id
_entity.type
_entity.pdbx_description
1 polymer ?
#
loop_
_entity_poly.entity_id
_entity_poly.type
_entity_poly.pdbx_seq_one_letter_code
_entity_poly.pdbx_strand_id
1 'polypeptide(L)'
;MSAAQARAALAAIGRDLSPPRGTRRLSTPTARPSVRWEELALAPDWLRAGEATRARLAQRVALFALADELARSIDGAWLGALAEVAGAEAVDQAIARGGTGLPQCAWIAPAALTDLGLTILRRALPPGLRALGDAARDVPLALAAPEARRLVAEAQR
;
A
#
# COMPACT_ATOMS: atom_id res chain seq x y z
N MET A 1 -7.59 14.26 -26.46
CA MET A 1 -8.63 13.78 -25.52
C MET A 1 -9.59 14.92 -25.23
N SER A 2 -10.90 14.70 -25.30
CA SER A 2 -11.91 15.74 -25.06
C SER A 2 -12.28 15.85 -23.57
N ALA A 3 -12.81 17.00 -23.15
CA ALA A 3 -13.28 17.23 -21.78
C ALA A 3 -14.38 16.23 -21.35
N ALA A 4 -15.15 15.68 -22.30
CA ALA A 4 -16.14 14.65 -22.05
C ALA A 4 -15.49 13.29 -21.72
N GLN A 5 -14.42 12.91 -22.43
CA GLN A 5 -13.66 11.69 -22.14
C GLN A 5 -12.96 11.76 -20.77
N ALA A 6 -12.44 12.94 -20.40
CA ALA A 6 -11.84 13.16 -19.09
C ALA A 6 -12.87 13.01 -17.95
N ARG A 7 -14.08 13.56 -18.11
CA ARG A 7 -15.18 13.38 -17.13
C ARG A 7 -15.63 11.92 -17.02
N ALA A 8 -15.70 11.19 -18.13
CA ALA A 8 -16.07 9.78 -18.13
C ALA A 8 -15.02 8.91 -17.40
N ALA A 9 -13.72 9.17 -17.62
CA ALA A 9 -12.64 8.48 -16.92
C ALA A 9 -12.64 8.77 -15.42
N LEU A 10 -12.87 10.03 -15.03
CA LEU A 10 -12.96 10.41 -13.61
C LEU A 10 -14.18 9.80 -12.92
N ALA A 11 -15.31 9.71 -13.62
CA ALA A 11 -16.51 9.03 -13.13
C ALA A 11 -16.34 7.51 -13.06
N ALA A 12 -15.49 6.91 -13.90
CA ALA A 12 -15.10 5.50 -13.76
C ALA A 12 -14.24 5.30 -12.52
N ILE A 13 -13.15 6.06 -12.38
CA ILE A 13 -12.25 6.00 -11.22
C ILE A 13 -13.00 6.27 -9.90
N GLY A 14 -13.87 7.29 -9.88
CA GLY A 14 -14.67 7.62 -8.70
C GLY A 14 -15.73 6.56 -8.37
N ARG A 15 -16.22 5.79 -9.34
CA ARG A 15 -17.12 4.65 -9.10
C ARG A 15 -16.36 3.45 -8.54
N ASP A 16 -15.16 3.19 -9.06
CA ASP A 16 -14.32 2.05 -8.65
C ASP A 16 -13.72 2.23 -7.25
N LEU A 17 -13.52 3.49 -6.82
CA LEU A 17 -13.03 3.83 -5.49
C LEU A 17 -14.14 4.04 -4.45
N SER A 18 -15.41 3.99 -4.85
CA SER A 18 -16.52 4.19 -3.92
C SER A 18 -16.75 2.92 -3.10
N PRO A 19 -16.73 2.97 -1.76
CA PRO A 19 -16.99 1.80 -0.93
C PRO A 19 -18.41 1.25 -1.19
N PRO A 20 -18.64 -0.06 -1.01
CA PRO A 20 -19.98 -0.63 -1.12
C PRO A 20 -20.94 0.10 -0.19
N ARG A 21 -22.14 0.40 -0.68
CA ARG A 21 -23.20 1.08 0.06
C ARG A 21 -23.52 0.28 1.33
N GLY A 22 -22.94 0.66 2.47
CA GLY A 22 -23.13 -0.04 3.73
C GLY A 22 -22.38 0.54 4.92
N THR A 23 -21.22 1.17 4.73
CA THR A 23 -20.45 1.78 5.84
C THR A 23 -20.55 3.30 5.80
N ARG A 24 -21.62 3.82 6.39
CA ARG A 24 -21.78 5.25 6.68
C ARG A 24 -20.77 5.68 7.75
N ARG A 25 -19.52 5.97 7.36
CA ARG A 25 -18.63 6.82 8.15
C ARG A 25 -18.88 8.27 7.75
N LEU A 26 -19.37 9.05 8.71
CA LEU A 26 -19.44 10.51 8.65
C LEU A 26 -18.01 11.04 8.43
N SER A 27 -17.65 11.27 7.18
CA SER A 27 -16.42 11.99 6.84
C SER A 27 -16.78 13.46 6.77
N THR A 28 -16.25 14.25 7.69
CA THR A 28 -16.22 15.72 7.57
C THR A 28 -15.64 16.10 6.21
N PRO A 29 -16.10 17.21 5.58
CA PRO A 29 -15.66 17.62 4.26
C PRO A 29 -14.21 18.11 4.35
N THR A 30 -13.27 17.19 4.35
CA THR A 30 -11.86 17.47 4.13
C THR A 30 -11.71 17.90 2.68
N ALA A 31 -10.98 19.00 2.46
CA ALA A 31 -10.77 19.63 1.17
C ALA A 31 -10.64 18.59 0.05
N ARG A 32 -11.48 18.71 -0.99
CA ARG A 32 -11.43 17.79 -2.14
C ARG A 32 -9.98 17.75 -2.63
N PRO A 33 -9.35 16.57 -2.72
CA PRO A 33 -7.99 16.48 -3.22
C PRO A 33 -7.96 17.02 -4.64
N SER A 34 -7.20 18.09 -4.86
CA SER A 34 -6.99 18.69 -6.17
C SER A 34 -5.95 17.89 -6.93
N VAL A 35 -6.31 16.66 -7.31
CA VAL A 35 -5.48 15.81 -8.16
C VAL A 35 -5.44 16.42 -9.56
N ARG A 36 -4.25 16.70 -10.09
CA ARG A 36 -4.12 17.20 -11.46
C ARG A 36 -4.30 16.08 -12.47
N TRP A 37 -4.74 16.41 -13.69
CA TRP A 37 -4.96 15.42 -14.74
C TRP A 37 -3.67 14.65 -15.09
N GLU A 38 -2.55 15.36 -15.10
CA GLU A 38 -1.22 14.80 -15.34
C GLU A 38 -0.82 13.80 -14.24
N GLU A 39 -1.27 14.01 -13.00
CA GLU A 39 -1.02 13.07 -11.90
C GLU A 39 -1.89 11.81 -12.03
N LEU A 40 -3.14 11.93 -12.49
CA LEU A 40 -3.98 10.75 -12.75
C LEU A 40 -3.40 9.86 -13.85
N ALA A 41 -2.73 10.43 -14.84
CA ALA A 41 -2.02 9.65 -15.87
C ALA A 41 -0.86 8.83 -15.28
N LEU A 42 -0.31 9.25 -14.14
CA LEU A 42 0.75 8.56 -13.40
C LEU A 42 0.21 7.59 -12.33
N ALA A 43 -1.12 7.46 -12.21
CA ALA A 43 -1.72 6.58 -11.21
C ALA A 43 -1.41 5.10 -11.56
N PRO A 44 -0.73 4.36 -10.66
CA PRO A 44 -0.37 2.98 -10.91
C PRO A 44 -1.61 2.09 -10.92
N ASP A 45 -1.55 0.98 -11.66
CA ASP A 45 -2.70 0.09 -11.86
C ASP A 45 -3.26 -0.47 -10.55
N TRP A 46 -2.38 -0.75 -9.57
CA TRP A 46 -2.81 -1.23 -8.26
C TRP A 46 -3.69 -0.22 -7.52
N LEU A 47 -3.58 1.07 -7.79
CA LEU A 47 -4.46 2.08 -7.16
C LEU A 47 -5.92 1.91 -7.60
N ARG A 48 -6.14 1.35 -8.80
CA ARG A 48 -7.46 1.07 -9.37
C ARG A 48 -7.94 -0.36 -9.07
N ALA A 49 -7.04 -1.23 -8.60
CA ALA A 49 -7.39 -2.60 -8.25
C ALA A 49 -8.35 -2.63 -7.06
N GLY A 50 -9.15 -3.70 -6.92
CA GLY A 50 -10.05 -3.86 -5.78
C GLY A 50 -9.34 -3.95 -4.43
N GLU A 51 -10.06 -3.66 -3.35
CA GLU A 51 -9.52 -3.58 -1.98
C GLU A 51 -8.71 -4.82 -1.57
N ALA A 52 -9.20 -6.03 -1.84
CA ALA A 52 -8.48 -7.26 -1.51
C ALA A 52 -7.15 -7.42 -2.27
N THR A 53 -7.06 -6.92 -3.50
CA THR A 53 -5.81 -6.93 -4.27
C THR A 53 -4.83 -5.88 -3.73
N ARG A 54 -5.34 -4.70 -3.37
CA ARG A 54 -4.52 -3.66 -2.72
C ARG A 54 -3.99 -4.13 -1.36
N ALA A 55 -4.83 -4.80 -0.56
CA ALA A 55 -4.44 -5.34 0.74
C ALA A 55 -3.34 -6.41 0.62
N ARG A 56 -3.44 -7.33 -0.34
CA ARG A 56 -2.39 -8.34 -0.61
C ARG A 56 -1.08 -7.71 -1.05
N LEU A 57 -1.14 -6.72 -1.95
CA LEU A 57 0.06 -5.97 -2.34
C LEU A 57 0.65 -5.21 -1.13
N ALA A 58 -0.18 -4.58 -0.30
CA ALA A 58 0.25 -3.89 0.91
C ALA A 58 0.97 -4.85 1.87
N GLN A 59 0.41 -6.02 2.14
CA GLN A 59 1.04 -7.04 2.98
C GLN A 59 2.40 -7.48 2.41
N ARG A 60 2.49 -7.76 1.11
CA ARG A 60 3.76 -8.14 0.46
C ARG A 60 4.82 -7.04 0.54
N VAL A 61 4.43 -5.79 0.29
CA VAL A 61 5.31 -4.61 0.44
C VAL A 61 5.79 -4.47 1.88
N ALA A 62 4.91 -4.66 2.86
CA ALA A 62 5.26 -4.58 4.27
C ALA A 62 6.22 -5.69 4.68
N LEU A 63 5.99 -6.93 4.22
CA LEU A 63 6.91 -8.04 4.47
C LEU A 63 8.29 -7.79 3.85
N PHE A 64 8.38 -7.23 2.65
CA PHE A 64 9.66 -6.87 2.05
C PHE A 64 10.38 -5.73 2.79
N ALA A 65 9.62 -4.80 3.37
CA ALA A 65 10.17 -3.79 4.27
C ALA A 65 10.65 -4.36 5.61
N LEU A 66 10.34 -5.63 5.91
CA LEU A 66 10.77 -6.34 7.10
C LEU A 66 11.73 -7.50 6.76
N ALA A 67 12.18 -7.62 5.51
CA ALA A 67 12.91 -8.79 5.01
C ALA A 67 14.15 -9.13 5.87
N ASP A 68 14.90 -8.12 6.29
CA ASP A 68 16.08 -8.34 7.13
C ASP A 68 15.70 -8.77 8.55
N GLU A 69 14.61 -8.23 9.10
CA GLU A 69 14.12 -8.63 10.42
C GLU A 69 13.58 -10.06 10.39
N LEU A 70 12.85 -10.42 9.34
CA LEU A 70 12.34 -11.77 9.12
C LEU A 70 13.48 -12.79 8.99
N ALA A 71 14.50 -12.49 8.19
CA ALA A 71 15.63 -13.39 7.98
C ALA A 71 16.49 -13.61 9.24
N ARG A 72 16.46 -12.68 10.20
CA ARG A 72 17.20 -12.76 11.47
C ARG A 72 16.36 -13.30 12.63
N SER A 73 15.04 -13.35 12.48
CA SER A 73 14.14 -13.68 13.58
C SER A 73 14.14 -15.17 13.90
N ILE A 74 14.12 -15.48 15.19
CA ILE A 74 13.89 -16.83 15.72
C ILE A 74 12.53 -16.94 16.44
N ASP A 75 11.74 -15.87 16.45
CA ASP A 75 10.43 -15.83 17.07
C ASP A 75 9.40 -16.51 16.16
N GLY A 76 9.23 -17.82 16.34
CA GLY A 76 8.27 -18.62 15.59
C GLY A 76 6.81 -18.19 15.82
N ALA A 77 6.48 -17.59 16.96
CA ALA A 77 5.11 -17.12 17.22
C ALA A 77 4.81 -15.86 16.39
N TRP A 78 5.77 -14.93 16.33
CA TRP A 78 5.66 -13.75 15.47
C TRP A 78 5.63 -14.12 13.98
N LEU A 79 6.53 -15.01 13.53
CA LEU A 79 6.55 -15.49 12.15
C LEU A 79 5.25 -16.22 11.77
N GLY A 80 4.75 -17.09 12.65
CA GLY A 80 3.48 -17.78 12.48
C GLY A 80 2.31 -16.79 12.37
N ALA A 81 2.25 -15.80 13.26
CA ALA A 81 1.20 -14.78 13.22
C ALA A 81 1.25 -13.91 11.94
N LEU A 82 2.44 -13.64 11.39
CA LEU A 82 2.56 -12.98 10.09
C LEU A 82 2.08 -13.87 8.94
N ALA A 83 2.39 -15.17 8.99
CA ALA A 83 1.93 -16.15 8.00
C ALA A 83 0.40 -16.31 8.01
N GLU A 84 -0.26 -16.25 9.18
CA GLU A 84 -1.73 -16.24 9.27
C GLU A 84 -2.36 -15.01 8.58
N VAL A 85 -1.66 -13.87 8.57
CA VAL A 85 -2.17 -12.62 7.98
C VAL A 85 -1.92 -12.54 6.47
N ALA A 86 -0.72 -12.93 6.01
CA ALA A 86 -0.26 -12.70 4.64
C ALA A 86 -0.03 -13.99 3.83
N GLY A 87 -0.10 -15.15 4.47
CA GLY A 87 0.26 -16.45 3.91
C GLY A 87 1.73 -16.80 4.13
N ALA A 88 2.00 -18.07 4.43
CA ALA A 88 3.36 -18.59 4.66
C ALA A 88 4.30 -18.35 3.46
N GLU A 89 3.82 -18.58 2.24
CA GLU A 89 4.61 -18.35 1.02
C GLU A 89 5.10 -16.91 0.90
N ALA A 90 4.27 -15.92 1.27
CA ALA A 90 4.66 -14.51 1.23
C ALA A 90 5.75 -14.19 2.26
N VAL A 91 5.70 -14.84 3.43
CA VAL A 91 6.74 -14.72 4.47
C VAL A 91 8.04 -15.33 3.98
N ASP A 92 8.00 -16.53 3.40
CA ASP A 92 9.19 -17.20 2.86
C ASP A 92 9.85 -16.39 1.74
N GLN A 93 9.04 -15.84 0.82
CA GLN A 93 9.53 -14.94 -0.22
C GLN A 93 10.22 -13.71 0.37
N ALA A 94 9.69 -13.14 1.46
CA ALA A 94 10.29 -11.99 2.11
C ALA A 94 11.60 -12.33 2.83
N ILE A 95 11.67 -13.48 3.51
CA ILE A 95 12.90 -14.01 4.12
C ILE A 95 14.00 -14.16 3.06
N ALA A 96 13.67 -14.69 1.88
CA ALA A 96 14.60 -14.82 0.77
C ALA A 96 15.12 -13.48 0.22
N ARG A 97 14.49 -12.35 0.57
CA ARG A 97 14.96 -10.99 0.25
C ARG A 97 15.83 -10.37 1.34
N GLY A 98 16.06 -11.04 2.46
CA GLY A 98 16.99 -10.58 3.49
C GLY A 98 18.40 -10.37 2.93
N GLY A 99 19.07 -9.29 3.34
CA GLY A 99 20.42 -8.94 2.91
C GLY A 99 20.53 -8.41 1.48
N THR A 100 19.43 -8.23 0.75
CA THR A 100 19.45 -7.71 -0.63
C THR A 100 19.55 -6.18 -0.73
N GLY A 101 19.62 -5.50 0.42
CA GLY A 101 19.69 -4.04 0.50
C GLY A 101 18.38 -3.34 0.11
N LEU A 102 17.24 -4.02 0.25
CA LEU A 102 15.93 -3.36 0.21
C LEU A 102 15.78 -2.41 1.41
N PRO A 103 15.04 -1.30 1.27
CA PRO A 103 14.75 -0.42 2.39
C PRO A 103 14.02 -1.16 3.52
N GLN A 104 14.43 -0.91 4.77
CA GLN A 104 13.92 -1.62 5.94
C GLN A 104 13.09 -0.70 6.85
N CYS A 105 12.14 -1.31 7.52
CA CYS A 105 11.34 -0.73 8.59
C CYS A 105 11.68 -1.42 9.91
N ALA A 106 11.33 -0.75 11.01
CA ALA A 106 11.37 -1.36 12.33
C ALA A 106 10.36 -2.51 12.43
N TRP A 107 10.64 -3.41 13.38
CA TRP A 107 9.73 -4.48 13.78
C TRP A 107 8.31 -3.94 14.08
N ILE A 108 7.30 -4.73 13.73
CA ILE A 108 5.89 -4.40 13.96
C ILE A 108 5.11 -5.58 14.53
N ALA A 109 4.00 -5.27 15.20
CA ALA A 109 3.00 -6.26 15.54
C ALA A 109 2.33 -6.81 14.26
N PRO A 110 2.01 -8.11 14.17
CA PRO A 110 1.41 -8.73 12.98
C PRO A 110 0.10 -8.04 12.51
N ALA A 111 -0.72 -7.59 13.46
CA ALA A 111 -1.96 -6.88 13.16
C ALA A 111 -1.76 -5.52 12.45
N ALA A 112 -0.56 -4.95 12.50
CA ALA A 112 -0.21 -3.69 11.84
C ALA A 112 0.35 -3.88 10.42
N LEU A 113 0.50 -5.13 9.94
CA LEU A 113 1.17 -5.44 8.68
C LEU A 113 0.49 -4.75 7.48
N THR A 114 -0.83 -4.89 7.37
CA THR A 114 -1.61 -4.28 6.27
C THR A 114 -1.55 -2.76 6.33
N ASP A 115 -1.68 -2.17 7.53
CA ASP A 115 -1.63 -0.71 7.73
C ASP A 115 -0.25 -0.13 7.37
N LEU A 116 0.85 -0.83 7.73
CA LEU A 116 2.20 -0.47 7.32
C LEU A 116 2.31 -0.50 5.79
N GLY A 117 1.86 -1.57 5.16
CA GLY A 117 1.87 -1.73 3.71
C GLY A 117 1.13 -0.62 2.98
N LEU A 118 -0.09 -0.30 3.41
CA LEU A 118 -0.90 0.78 2.86
C LEU A 118 -0.21 2.14 3.05
N THR A 119 0.47 2.35 4.17
CA THR A 119 1.26 3.56 4.43
C THR A 119 2.43 3.67 3.44
N ILE A 120 3.13 2.56 3.15
CA ILE A 120 4.22 2.52 2.17
C ILE A 120 3.68 2.76 0.75
N LEU A 121 2.58 2.12 0.36
CA LEU A 121 1.91 2.35 -0.92
C LEU A 121 1.54 3.82 -1.10
N ARG A 122 0.93 4.44 -0.08
CA ARG A 122 0.57 5.86 -0.08
C ARG A 122 1.82 6.75 -0.17
N ARG A 123 2.93 6.38 0.47
CA ARG A 123 4.20 7.12 0.40
C ARG A 123 4.85 7.06 -0.99
N ALA A 124 4.69 5.94 -1.70
CA ALA A 124 5.20 5.75 -3.05
C ALA A 124 4.50 6.64 -4.09
N LEU A 125 3.25 7.05 -3.83
CA LEU A 125 2.46 7.91 -4.70
C LEU A 125 2.96 9.38 -4.73
N PRO A 126 2.79 10.06 -5.88
CA PRO A 126 2.84 11.52 -5.98
C PRO A 126 1.94 12.21 -4.94
N PRO A 127 2.33 13.39 -4.41
CA PRO A 127 1.57 14.07 -3.36
C PRO A 127 0.07 14.23 -3.64
N GLY A 128 -0.32 14.61 -4.86
CA GLY A 128 -1.74 14.79 -5.22
C GLY A 128 -2.56 13.50 -5.16
N LEU A 129 -1.94 12.34 -5.39
CA LEU A 129 -2.62 11.03 -5.38
C LEU A 129 -2.73 10.40 -3.98
N ARG A 130 -1.99 10.89 -2.98
CA ARG A 130 -1.95 10.28 -1.64
C ARG A 130 -3.31 10.26 -0.94
N ALA A 131 -4.18 11.20 -1.30
CA ALA A 131 -5.54 11.32 -0.77
C ALA A 131 -6.55 10.38 -1.44
N LEU A 132 -6.18 9.70 -2.53
CA LEU A 132 -7.04 8.74 -3.23
C LEU A 132 -6.86 7.30 -2.75
N GLY A 133 -5.85 7.03 -1.92
CA GLY A 133 -5.61 5.71 -1.34
C GLY A 133 -6.50 5.44 -0.12
N ASP A 134 -6.54 4.17 0.31
CA ASP A 134 -7.23 3.77 1.52
C ASP A 134 -6.73 4.56 2.74
N ALA A 135 -7.64 4.83 3.69
CA ALA A 135 -7.31 5.57 4.93
C ALA A 135 -6.36 4.74 5.81
N ALA A 136 -5.05 4.84 5.54
CA ALA A 136 -4.03 4.29 6.41
C ALA A 136 -4.00 5.08 7.72
N ARG A 137 -3.85 4.39 8.87
CA ARG A 137 -3.41 5.05 10.10
C ARG A 137 -2.09 5.75 9.81
N ASP A 138 -1.87 6.93 10.38
CA ASP A 138 -0.57 7.58 10.31
C ASP A 138 0.43 6.82 11.19
N VAL A 139 1.00 5.76 10.61
CA VAL A 139 2.14 5.06 11.18
C VAL A 139 3.38 5.87 10.82
N PRO A 140 4.22 6.26 11.81
CA PRO A 140 5.49 6.91 11.52
C PRO A 140 6.33 6.03 10.59
N LEU A 141 6.53 6.51 9.36
CA LEU A 141 7.29 5.79 8.34
C LEU A 141 8.58 6.56 8.03
N ALA A 142 9.70 6.01 8.48
CA ALA A 142 11.04 6.50 8.23
C ALA A 142 11.57 6.13 6.82
N LEU A 143 10.68 5.99 5.84
CA LEU A 143 11.03 5.74 4.43
C LEU A 143 10.76 6.98 3.58
N ALA A 144 11.75 7.37 2.79
CA ALA A 144 11.59 8.37 1.75
C ALA A 144 10.72 7.84 0.59
N ALA A 145 10.15 8.75 -0.21
CA ALA A 145 9.32 8.34 -1.35
C ALA A 145 10.05 7.44 -2.38
N PRO A 146 11.34 7.65 -2.71
CA PRO A 146 12.07 6.75 -3.61
C PRO A 146 12.22 5.33 -3.05
N GLU A 147 12.45 5.20 -1.74
CA GLU A 147 12.58 3.91 -1.06
C GLU A 147 11.26 3.16 -1.05
N ALA A 148 10.16 3.85 -0.73
CA ALA A 148 8.82 3.28 -0.84
C ALA A 148 8.54 2.77 -2.27
N ARG A 149 8.87 3.55 -3.31
CA ARG A 149 8.72 3.10 -4.70
C ARG A 149 9.55 1.86 -5.03
N ARG A 150 10.77 1.74 -4.50
CA ARG A 150 11.63 0.56 -4.71
C ARG A 150 10.99 -0.69 -4.10
N LEU A 151 10.44 -0.59 -2.89
CA LEU A 151 9.71 -1.69 -2.25
C LEU A 151 8.46 -2.10 -3.03
N VAL A 152 7.67 -1.14 -3.51
CA VAL A 152 6.49 -1.41 -4.32
C VAL A 152 6.86 -2.10 -5.63
N ALA A 153 7.89 -1.61 -6.33
CA ALA A 153 8.34 -2.22 -7.57
C ALA A 153 8.82 -3.67 -7.37
N GLU A 154 9.50 -3.96 -6.25
CA GLU A 154 9.92 -5.33 -5.93
C GLU A 154 8.72 -6.22 -5.61
N ALA A 155 7.74 -5.74 -4.84
CA ALA A 155 6.54 -6.50 -4.48
C ALA A 155 5.58 -6.76 -5.66
N GLN A 156 5.79 -6.12 -6.81
CA GLN A 156 5.01 -6.35 -8.02
C GLN A 156 5.67 -7.36 -8.99
N ARG A 157 6.90 -7.80 -8.70
CA ARG A 157 7.59 -8.86 -9.46
C ARG A 157 7.08 -10.24 -9.05
#